data_AF-A0A948JDZ1-F1
#
_entry.id   AF-A0A948JDZ1-F1
#
_cell.length_a   1.000
_cell.length_b   1.000
_cell.length_c   1.000
_cell.angle_alpha   90.00
_cell.angle_beta   90.00
_cell.angle_gamma   90.00
#
_symmetry.space_group_name_H-M   'P 1'
#
loop_
_entity.id
_entity.type
_entity.pdbx_description
1 polymer ?
#
loop_
_entity_poly.entity_id
_entity_poly.type
_entity_poly.pdbx_seq_one_letter_code
_entity_poly.pdbx_strand_id
1 'polypeptide(L)' 'MEKYIIIKGNVVDGLEFIGPFDSAEEANNHADYYLDPQCEWVIGELKLKS' A
#
# COMPACT_ATOMS: atom_id res chain seq x y z
N MET A 1 3.54 -2.94 -17.05
CA MET A 1 3.75 -3.71 -15.82
C MET A 1 2.89 -3.07 -14.76
N GLU A 2 1.95 -3.82 -14.20
CA GLU A 2 1.14 -3.35 -13.08
C GLU A 2 2.03 -3.33 -11.82
N LYS A 3 1.86 -2.31 -11.00
CA LYS A 3 2.59 -2.14 -9.74
C LYS A 3 1.55 -1.88 -8.65
N TYR A 4 1.87 -2.21 -7.41
CA TYR A 4 0.96 -2.03 -6.29
C TYR A 4 1.58 -1.18 -5.20
N ILE A 5 0.77 -0.45 -4.46
CA ILE A 5 1.18 0.33 -3.29
C ILE A 5 0.24 0.09 -2.13
N ILE A 6 0.76 0.17 -0.92
CA ILE A 6 -0.05 0.24 0.28
C ILE A 6 -0.22 1.72 0.63
N ILE A 7 -1.46 2.13 0.90
CA ILE A 7 -1.82 3.46 1.36
C ILE A 7 -2.34 3.30 2.78
N LYS A 8 -1.70 3.97 3.75
CA LYS A 8 -2.09 3.90 5.17
C LYS A 8 -2.18 5.28 5.80
N GLY A 9 -2.88 5.37 6.93
CA GLY A 9 -3.13 6.65 7.61
C GLY A 9 -4.49 7.23 7.26
N ASN A 10 -4.73 8.49 7.62
CA ASN A 10 -6.01 9.16 7.42
C ASN A 10 -5.85 10.52 6.74
N VAL A 11 -6.94 11.06 6.22
CA VAL A 11 -6.92 12.31 5.43
C VAL A 11 -6.53 13.54 6.28
N VAL A 12 -6.74 13.50 7.59
CA VAL A 12 -6.46 14.62 8.50
C VAL A 12 -4.98 14.68 8.88
N ASP A 13 -4.40 13.53 9.24
CA ASP A 13 -3.02 13.40 9.72
C ASP A 13 -2.02 13.18 8.57
N GLY A 14 -2.52 12.78 7.40
CA GLY A 14 -1.73 12.51 6.21
C GLY A 14 -1.74 11.04 5.82
N LEU A 15 -1.58 10.81 4.51
CA LEU A 15 -1.48 9.48 3.92
C LEU A 15 -0.01 9.13 3.71
N GLU A 16 0.37 7.94 4.14
CA GLU A 16 1.66 7.33 3.86
C GLU A 16 1.54 6.29 2.75
N PHE A 17 2.58 6.19 1.92
CA PHE A 17 2.63 5.31 0.75
C PHE A 17 3.83 4.38 0.86
N ILE A 18 3.59 3.08 0.74
CA ILE A 18 4.63 2.03 0.81
C ILE A 18 4.62 1.23 -0.50
N GLY A 19 5.79 1.00 -1.09
CA GLY A 19 5.97 0.30 -2.35
C GLY A 19 6.90 1.04 -3.33
N PRO A 20 6.85 0.75 -4.64
CA PRO A 20 5.90 -0.14 -5.32
C PRO A 20 6.26 -1.63 -5.21
N PHE A 21 5.23 -2.47 -5.17
CA PHE A 21 5.30 -3.94 -5.19
C PHE A 21 4.98 -4.49 -6.58
N ASP A 22 5.46 -5.70 -6.87
CA ASP A 22 5.24 -6.37 -8.15
C ASP A 22 3.89 -7.10 -8.23
N SER A 23 3.26 -7.38 -7.09
CA SER A 23 1.95 -8.03 -7.02
C SER A 23 1.11 -7.54 -5.83
N ALA A 24 -0.20 -7.69 -5.93
CA ALA A 24 -1.11 -7.42 -4.81
C ALA A 24 -0.86 -8.37 -3.62
N GLU A 25 -0.46 -9.61 -3.88
CA GLU A 25 -0.15 -10.59 -2.84
C GLU A 25 1.08 -10.18 -2.03
N GLU A 26 2.14 -9.72 -2.69
CA GLU A 26 3.34 -9.20 -2.04
C GLU A 26 3.02 -7.99 -1.15
N ALA A 27 2.18 -7.06 -1.65
CA ALA A 27 1.72 -5.92 -0.87
C ALA A 27 0.88 -6.33 0.35
N ASN A 28 -0.03 -7.30 0.21
CA ASN A 28 -0.83 -7.82 1.34
C ASN A 28 0.07 -8.48 2.39
N ASN A 29 0.97 -9.37 1.97
CA ASN A 29 1.90 -10.03 2.88
C ASN A 29 2.75 -9.00 3.61
N HIS A 30 3.27 -7.98 2.92
CA HIS A 30 4.01 -6.91 3.58
C HIS A 30 3.15 -6.17 4.62
N ALA A 31 1.89 -5.86 4.29
CA ALA A 31 0.98 -5.20 5.20
C ALA A 31 0.71 -6.04 6.46
N ASP A 32 0.37 -7.32 6.30
CA ASP A 32 0.05 -8.23 7.41
C ASP A 32 1.22 -8.46 8.36
N TYR A 33 2.46 -8.47 7.84
CA TYR A 33 3.65 -8.74 8.66
C TYR A 33 4.25 -7.49 9.31
N TYR A 34 4.19 -6.32 8.65
CA TYR A 34 4.95 -5.14 9.06
C TYR A 34 4.09 -3.96 9.54
N LEU A 35 2.80 -3.92 9.22
CA LEU A 35 1.93 -2.84 9.70
C LEU A 35 1.35 -3.17 11.07
N ASP A 36 1.10 -2.11 11.85
CA ASP A 36 0.38 -2.24 13.11
C ASP A 36 -1.03 -2.80 12.83
N PRO A 37 -1.48 -3.85 13.53
CA PRO A 37 -2.82 -4.43 13.34
C PRO A 37 -3.98 -3.43 13.54
N GLN A 38 -3.75 -2.31 14.23
CA GLN A 38 -4.74 -1.25 14.42
C GLN A 38 -4.68 -0.17 13.33
N CYS A 39 -3.71 -0.23 12.43
CA CYS A 39 -3.56 0.73 11.35
C CYS A 39 -4.53 0.38 10.21
N GLU A 40 -5.35 1.35 9.80
CA GLU A 40 -6.15 1.22 8.58
C GLU A 40 -5.26 1.42 7.35
N TRP A 41 -5.33 0.48 6.41
CA TRP A 41 -4.60 0.51 5.15
C TRP A 41 -5.41 -0.08 4.01
N VAL A 42 -5.06 0.31 2.78
CA VAL A 42 -5.63 -0.22 1.53
C VAL A 42 -4.54 -0.45 0.50
N ILE A 43 -4.77 -1.37 -0.43
CA ILE A 43 -3.87 -1.60 -1.58
C ILE A 43 -4.42 -0.90 -2.81
N GLY A 44 -3.56 -0.13 -3.48
CA GLY A 44 -3.86 0.56 -4.73
C GLY A 44 -3.02 0.03 -5.90
N GLU A 45 -3.63 -0.06 -7.06
CA GLU A 45 -2.94 -0.30 -8.34
C GLU A 45 -2.28 0.99 -8.84
N LEU A 46 -0.97 0.94 -9.08
CA LEU A 46 -0.21 2.03 -9.66
C LEU A 46 -0.15 1.87 -11.19
N LYS A 47 -0.90 2.71 -11.89
CA LYS A 47 -0.83 2.82 -13.37
C LYS A 47 0.11 3.95 -13.75
N LEU A 48 1.35 3.61 -14.08
CA LEU A 48 2.33 4.56 -14.59
C LEU A 48 1.89 5.02 -15.99
N LYS A 49 1.59 6.31 -16.14
CA LYS A 49 1.46 6.93 -17.47
C LYS A 49 2.84 7.39 -17.92
N SER A 50 3.24 6.88 -19.09
CA SER A 50 4.40 7.38 -19.86
C SER A 50 4.10 8.73 -20.48
#